data_AF-A0A815MNY6-F1
#
_entry.id   AF-A0A815MNY6-F1
#
_cell.length_a   1.000
_cell.length_b   1.000
_cell.length_c   1.000
_cell.angle_alpha   90.00
_cell.angle_beta   90.00
_cell.angle_gamma   90.00
#
_symmetry.space_group_name_H-M   'P 1'
#
loop_
_entity.id
_entity.type
_entity.pdbx_description
1 polymer ?
#
loop_
_entity_poly.entity_id
_entity_poly.type
_entity_poly.pdbx_seq_one_letter_code
_entity_poly.pdbx_strand_id
1 'polypeptide(L)'
;LYIVIQDKLEEYIANDNQSSMIPNYESHKLLNDMKEQQDQNEKALIYLRRRLMYNNNNSLLTSNDTSSLPYINSSRRTTTDDVRSLRNVYLQSGGHDANVLDRYNDLEHRLHYYEYYPWMKDYPEPLKQYRCIQINYRSIRPIESTTDKLTLANNEKEHLKNELNDVQRKFQILDSRTRQLELTLATNGMLDTKSNKNNHIYSSSIIDRYQSKNSLNQTSSRRIHTNSDDDQFDQRRHFYQSSLPILDNGMITSRGIQQINHPNSTINKLLDPLDSQTYDPVNGFVIFFDFIINFPSTMDKCRLITCLHHAQSGLGEPSYLEIFKCELYMNQTSGEQMGVVLLATRQPVPSCPPQQALTVVIEVQTTTKLNPTEPLRTNAWTKLPLFNNKNRLLSGRWKVPLKELPIRQHESFPAISRLPTFGRAELHYRLVNSKDAANQASVPLSPNNRDQYFYPPQSINRSHM
;
A
#
# COMPACT_ATOMS: atom_id res chain seq x y z
N LEU A 1 -9.33 43.09 -11.86
CA LEU A 1 -10.42 42.74 -12.80
C LEU A 1 -11.75 42.50 -12.08
N TYR A 2 -11.84 41.58 -11.10
CA TYR A 2 -13.06 41.37 -10.30
C TYR A 2 -13.60 42.64 -9.64
N ILE A 3 -12.75 43.43 -8.97
CA ILE A 3 -13.13 44.71 -8.35
C ILE A 3 -13.63 45.71 -9.41
N VAL A 4 -12.94 45.80 -10.54
CA VAL A 4 -13.30 46.70 -11.66
C VAL A 4 -14.63 46.32 -12.31
N ILE A 5 -14.92 45.01 -12.42
CA ILE A 5 -16.21 44.52 -12.92
C ILE A 5 -17.30 44.79 -11.89
N GLN A 6 -17.01 44.64 -10.59
CA GLN A 6 -17.96 44.90 -9.52
C GLN A 6 -18.35 46.38 -9.40
N ASP A 7 -17.38 47.30 -9.46
CA ASP A 7 -17.64 48.74 -9.42
C ASP A 7 -18.51 49.18 -10.62
N LYS A 8 -18.24 48.63 -11.82
CA LYS A 8 -19.05 48.89 -13.01
C LYS A 8 -20.46 48.30 -12.93
N LEU A 9 -20.64 47.17 -12.25
CA LEU A 9 -21.95 46.53 -12.07
C LEU A 9 -22.80 47.29 -11.06
N GLU A 10 -22.19 47.79 -9.99
CA GLU A 10 -22.86 48.65 -9.01
C GLU A 10 -23.21 50.02 -9.61
N GLU A 11 -22.34 50.58 -10.46
CA GLU A 11 -22.63 51.78 -11.27
C GLU A 11 -23.76 51.54 -12.29
N TYR A 12 -23.79 50.39 -12.96
CA TYR A 12 -24.85 50.02 -13.90
C TYR A 12 -26.19 49.85 -13.19
N ILE A 13 -26.24 49.13 -12.06
CA ILE A 13 -27.46 48.95 -11.25
C ILE A 13 -27.96 50.28 -10.67
N ALA A 14 -27.05 51.20 -10.32
CA ALA A 14 -27.42 52.53 -9.85
C ALA A 14 -28.03 53.41 -10.95
N ASN A 15 -27.57 53.27 -12.20
CA ASN A 15 -28.00 54.08 -13.34
C ASN A 15 -29.23 53.56 -14.09
N ASP A 16 -29.54 52.25 -14.00
CA ASP A 16 -30.68 51.61 -14.70
C ASP A 16 -32.06 52.07 -14.20
N ASN A 17 -32.10 52.82 -13.09
CA ASN A 17 -33.33 53.42 -12.56
C ASN A 17 -33.76 54.73 -13.27
N GLN A 18 -32.99 55.27 -14.23
CA GLN A 18 -33.29 56.59 -14.82
C GLN A 18 -33.26 56.73 -16.35
N SER A 19 -33.00 55.69 -17.15
CA SER A 19 -32.95 55.90 -18.62
C SER A 19 -33.46 54.72 -19.43
N SER A 20 -34.68 54.85 -19.97
CA SER A 20 -35.21 53.95 -20.99
C SER A 20 -34.57 54.25 -22.34
N MET A 21 -33.84 53.27 -22.87
CA MET A 21 -33.18 53.23 -24.19
C MET A 21 -31.77 53.82 -24.28
N ILE A 22 -30.76 52.94 -24.16
CA ILE A 22 -29.45 52.87 -24.87
C ILE A 22 -28.65 51.69 -24.21
N PRO A 23 -27.81 50.91 -24.93
CA PRO A 23 -28.15 49.90 -25.93
C PRO A 23 -27.82 48.45 -25.48
N ASN A 24 -28.58 47.49 -26.02
CA ASN A 24 -28.47 46.03 -25.88
C ASN A 24 -27.03 45.44 -25.93
N TYR A 25 -26.08 46.15 -26.52
CA TYR A 25 -24.70 45.71 -26.67
C TYR A 25 -23.91 45.64 -25.34
N GLU A 26 -24.12 46.57 -24.40
CA GLU A 26 -23.33 46.59 -23.15
C GLU A 26 -23.73 45.46 -22.19
N SER A 27 -25.02 45.13 -22.10
CA SER A 27 -25.50 44.00 -21.30
C SER A 27 -24.97 42.66 -21.83
N HIS A 28 -24.95 42.46 -23.15
CA HIS A 28 -24.38 41.25 -23.76
C HIS A 28 -22.88 41.16 -23.57
N LYS A 29 -22.17 42.28 -23.66
CA LYS A 29 -20.73 42.35 -23.38
C LYS A 29 -20.43 41.98 -21.92
N LEU A 30 -21.18 42.55 -20.98
CA LEU A 30 -21.04 42.24 -19.55
C LEU A 30 -21.31 40.76 -19.24
N LEU A 31 -22.32 40.16 -19.86
CA LEU A 31 -22.62 38.74 -19.71
C LEU A 31 -21.48 37.85 -20.24
N ASN A 32 -20.86 38.22 -21.36
CA ASN A 32 -19.71 37.51 -21.91
C ASN A 32 -18.47 37.66 -21.01
N ASP A 33 -18.20 38.88 -20.51
CA ASP A 33 -17.09 39.15 -19.58
C ASP A 33 -17.25 38.34 -18.28
N MET A 34 -18.49 38.21 -17.77
CA MET A 34 -18.80 37.37 -16.61
C MET A 34 -18.57 35.86 -16.88
N LYS A 35 -18.96 35.37 -18.06
CA LYS A 35 -18.71 33.97 -18.46
C LYS A 35 -17.22 33.68 -18.60
N GLU A 36 -16.45 34.59 -19.21
CA GLU A 36 -15.00 34.45 -19.31
C GLU A 36 -14.35 34.44 -17.92
N GLN A 37 -14.81 35.29 -17.01
CA GLN A 37 -14.32 35.29 -15.64
C GLN A 37 -14.66 33.99 -14.89
N GLN A 38 -15.82 33.40 -15.17
CA GLN A 38 -16.20 32.09 -14.63
C GLN A 38 -15.24 30.99 -15.09
N ASP A 39 -14.92 30.94 -16.39
CA ASP A 39 -13.96 30.00 -16.97
C ASP A 39 -12.55 30.18 -16.38
N GLN A 40 -12.10 31.43 -16.18
CA GLN A 40 -10.81 31.72 -15.56
C GLN A 40 -10.75 31.23 -14.11
N ASN A 41 -11.83 31.43 -13.34
CA ASN A 41 -11.95 30.95 -11.97
C ASN A 41 -11.96 29.41 -11.91
N GLU A 42 -12.65 28.74 -12.84
CA GLU A 42 -12.65 27.27 -12.92
C GLU A 42 -11.25 26.71 -13.21
N LYS A 43 -10.52 27.33 -14.15
CA LYS A 43 -9.12 26.98 -14.44
C LYS A 43 -8.22 27.16 -13.22
N ALA A 44 -8.38 28.26 -12.48
CA ALA A 44 -7.64 28.50 -11.24
C ALA A 44 -7.95 27.43 -10.17
N LEU A 45 -9.21 27.04 -10.04
CA LEU A 45 -9.65 26.02 -9.10
C LEU A 45 -9.10 24.62 -9.45
N ILE A 46 -9.08 24.26 -10.74
CA ILE A 46 -8.43 23.05 -11.25
C ILE A 46 -6.93 23.09 -10.95
N TYR A 47 -6.27 24.23 -11.18
CA TYR A 47 -4.85 24.41 -10.89
C TYR A 47 -4.54 24.25 -9.40
N LEU A 48 -5.28 24.91 -8.51
CA LEU A 48 -5.11 24.80 -7.05
C LEU A 48 -5.37 23.38 -6.56
N ARG A 49 -6.41 22.69 -7.06
CA ARG A 49 -6.66 21.27 -6.74
C ARG A 49 -5.50 20.38 -7.18
N ARG A 50 -4.98 20.59 -8.38
CA ARG A 50 -3.83 19.85 -8.91
C ARG A 50 -2.57 20.13 -8.08
N ARG A 51 -2.32 21.38 -7.69
CA ARG A 51 -1.19 21.76 -6.82
C ARG A 51 -1.31 21.16 -5.41
N LEU A 52 -2.50 21.12 -4.82
CA LEU A 52 -2.74 20.45 -3.54
C LEU A 52 -2.56 18.93 -3.63
N MET A 53 -2.96 18.31 -4.74
CA MET A 53 -2.71 16.88 -4.99
C MET A 53 -1.20 16.61 -5.11
N TYR A 54 -0.46 17.47 -5.81
CA TYR A 54 1.00 17.34 -5.91
C TYR A 54 1.70 17.61 -4.58
N ASN A 55 1.31 18.62 -3.80
CA ASN A 55 1.90 18.88 -2.48
C ASN A 55 1.59 17.77 -1.45
N ASN A 56 0.47 17.05 -1.57
CA ASN A 56 0.20 15.87 -0.75
C ASN A 56 1.05 14.65 -1.15
N ASN A 57 1.55 14.61 -2.38
CA ASN A 57 2.37 13.50 -2.90
C ASN A 57 3.87 13.82 -2.97
N ASN A 58 4.26 15.10 -2.92
CA ASN A 58 5.64 15.58 -3.04
C ASN A 58 6.17 16.15 -1.71
N SER A 59 6.24 15.31 -0.67
CA SER A 59 7.33 15.45 0.30
C SER A 59 8.65 14.85 -0.22
N LEU A 60 8.71 14.38 -1.47
CA LEU A 60 9.95 14.11 -2.19
C LEU A 60 9.80 14.43 -3.71
N LEU A 61 10.77 15.23 -4.19
CA LEU A 61 11.19 15.46 -5.59
C LEU A 61 10.49 16.56 -6.41
N THR A 62 11.13 17.74 -6.44
CA THR A 62 11.31 18.64 -7.60
C THR A 62 12.55 18.17 -8.38
N SER A 63 12.78 18.31 -9.68
CA SER A 63 12.17 19.04 -10.79
C SER A 63 12.75 18.45 -12.10
N ASN A 64 12.03 18.61 -13.22
CA ASN A 64 12.55 18.36 -14.56
C ASN A 64 13.36 19.57 -15.05
N ASP A 65 14.52 19.32 -15.65
CA ASP A 65 15.03 20.09 -16.79
C ASP A 65 15.77 19.15 -17.76
N THR A 66 15.59 19.42 -19.04
CA THR A 66 15.91 18.56 -20.19
C THR A 66 17.36 18.69 -20.64
N SER A 67 18.10 17.57 -20.66
CA SER A 67 19.25 17.38 -21.56
C SER A 67 19.12 15.99 -22.21
N SER A 68 19.16 15.98 -23.55
CA SER A 68 18.85 14.84 -24.39
C SER A 68 19.92 13.76 -24.28
N LEU A 69 19.54 12.58 -23.76
CA LEU A 69 20.32 11.35 -23.92
C LEU A 69 20.19 10.80 -25.35
N PRO A 70 21.23 10.16 -25.89
CA PRO A 70 21.17 9.51 -27.20
C PRO A 70 20.13 8.37 -27.19
N TYR A 71 19.33 8.33 -28.26
CA TYR A 71 18.21 7.42 -28.44
C TYR A 71 18.70 5.96 -28.51
N ILE A 72 18.35 5.14 -27.51
CA ILE A 72 18.62 3.70 -27.53
C ILE A 72 17.56 3.01 -28.40
N ASN A 73 18.03 2.22 -29.36
CA ASN A 73 17.20 1.53 -30.33
C ASN A 73 16.29 0.49 -29.64
N SER A 74 14.97 0.69 -29.69
CA SER A 74 13.95 0.05 -28.85
C SER A 74 13.72 -1.46 -29.06
N SER A 75 14.49 -2.10 -29.94
CA SER A 75 14.25 -3.49 -30.36
C SER A 75 15.14 -4.52 -29.63
N ARG A 76 16.14 -4.08 -28.86
CA ARG A 76 17.05 -4.99 -28.13
C ARG A 76 16.97 -4.71 -26.63
N ARG A 77 16.81 -5.77 -25.83
CA ARG A 77 16.81 -5.67 -24.36
C ARG A 77 18.16 -5.13 -23.89
N THR A 78 18.14 -4.01 -23.17
CA THR A 78 19.33 -3.41 -22.56
C THR A 78 19.87 -4.32 -21.46
N THR A 79 21.14 -4.67 -21.56
CA THR A 79 21.86 -5.48 -20.56
C THR A 79 22.65 -4.60 -19.60
N THR A 80 23.09 -5.17 -18.47
CA THR A 80 23.95 -4.46 -17.51
C THR A 80 25.25 -3.97 -18.17
N ASP A 81 25.80 -4.74 -19.12
CA ASP A 81 27.01 -4.38 -19.86
C ASP A 81 26.79 -3.23 -20.86
N ASP A 82 25.59 -3.10 -21.43
CA ASP A 82 25.24 -1.96 -22.30
C ASP A 82 25.23 -0.65 -21.50
N VAL A 83 24.67 -0.67 -20.28
CA VAL A 83 24.63 0.51 -19.39
C VAL A 83 26.04 0.91 -18.94
N ARG A 84 26.90 -0.06 -18.59
CA ARG A 84 28.32 0.20 -18.27
C ARG A 84 29.06 0.80 -19.45
N SER A 85 28.83 0.27 -20.65
CA SER A 85 29.45 0.76 -21.88
C SER A 85 29.05 2.20 -22.15
N LEU A 86 27.77 2.55 -22.02
CA LEU A 86 27.28 3.92 -22.16
C LEU A 86 27.87 4.88 -21.12
N ARG A 87 27.95 4.45 -19.86
CA ARG A 87 28.60 5.21 -18.77
C ARG A 87 30.07 5.51 -19.09
N ASN A 88 30.80 4.53 -19.62
CA ASN A 88 32.21 4.69 -19.97
C ASN A 88 32.40 5.62 -21.18
N VAL A 89 31.55 5.53 -22.20
CA VAL A 89 31.57 6.46 -23.35
C VAL A 89 31.28 7.90 -22.91
N TYR A 90 30.33 8.09 -21.99
CA TYR A 90 30.02 9.40 -21.41
C TYR A 90 31.24 10.00 -20.68
N LEU A 91 31.91 9.21 -19.82
CA LEU A 91 33.13 9.63 -19.12
C LEU A 91 34.26 9.95 -20.11
N GLN A 92 34.48 9.11 -21.12
CA GLN A 92 35.53 9.31 -22.14
C GLN A 92 35.29 10.55 -23.00
N SER A 93 34.03 10.95 -23.17
CA SER A 93 33.65 12.18 -23.90
C SER A 93 33.75 13.45 -23.03
N GLY A 94 34.34 13.35 -21.83
CA GLY A 94 34.49 14.47 -20.90
C GLY A 94 33.26 14.75 -20.04
N GLY A 95 32.28 13.84 -20.00
CA GLY A 95 31.10 13.94 -19.15
C GLY A 95 31.43 13.67 -17.69
N HIS A 96 31.15 14.65 -16.82
CA HIS A 96 31.40 14.57 -15.37
C HIS A 96 30.21 15.03 -14.53
N ASP A 97 29.01 15.13 -15.12
CA ASP A 97 27.80 15.51 -14.37
C ASP A 97 27.43 14.38 -13.40
N ALA A 98 27.45 14.69 -12.11
CA ALA A 98 27.14 13.76 -11.04
C ALA A 98 25.74 13.15 -11.19
N ASN A 99 24.75 13.93 -11.64
CA ASN A 99 23.37 13.46 -11.78
C ASN A 99 23.25 12.41 -12.90
N VAL A 100 24.01 12.58 -13.98
CA VAL A 100 24.03 11.65 -15.10
C VAL A 100 24.72 10.36 -14.69
N LEU A 101 25.83 10.45 -13.95
CA LEU A 101 26.53 9.29 -13.42
C LEU A 101 25.69 8.51 -12.40
N ASP A 102 24.96 9.20 -11.54
CA ASP A 102 24.04 8.58 -10.58
C ASP A 102 22.92 7.83 -11.29
N ARG A 103 22.36 8.39 -12.38
CA ARG A 103 21.39 7.67 -13.21
C ARG A 103 21.95 6.40 -13.84
N TYR A 104 23.21 6.42 -14.31
CA TYR A 104 23.85 5.21 -14.82
C TYR A 104 24.06 4.15 -13.73
N ASN A 105 24.48 4.57 -12.54
CA ASN A 105 24.65 3.67 -11.40
C ASN A 105 23.31 3.06 -10.95
N ASP A 106 22.24 3.85 -10.92
CA ASP A 106 20.88 3.37 -10.60
C ASP A 106 20.38 2.36 -11.64
N LEU A 107 20.57 2.67 -12.94
CA LEU A 107 20.22 1.77 -14.03
C LEU A 107 20.98 0.43 -13.95
N GLU A 108 22.28 0.48 -13.66
CA GLU A 108 23.12 -0.71 -13.49
C GLU A 108 22.65 -1.56 -12.30
N HIS A 109 22.38 -0.93 -11.15
CA HIS A 109 21.88 -1.61 -9.96
C HIS A 109 20.53 -2.28 -10.22
N ARG A 110 19.63 -1.59 -10.92
CA ARG A 110 18.29 -2.08 -11.26
C ARG A 110 18.35 -3.27 -12.22
N LEU A 111 19.22 -3.23 -13.23
CA LEU A 111 19.41 -4.35 -14.16
C LEU A 111 20.04 -5.56 -13.47
N HIS A 112 21.06 -5.35 -12.65
CA HIS A 112 21.66 -6.40 -11.82
C HIS A 112 20.64 -7.07 -10.89
N TYR A 113 19.73 -6.28 -10.31
CA TYR A 113 18.64 -6.79 -9.47
C TYR A 113 17.67 -7.69 -10.26
N TYR A 114 17.33 -7.33 -11.51
CA TYR A 114 16.47 -8.17 -12.37
C TYR A 114 17.18 -9.41 -12.93
N GLU A 115 18.50 -9.38 -13.06
CA GLU A 115 19.30 -10.57 -13.38
C GLU A 115 19.29 -11.57 -12.21
N TYR A 116 19.39 -11.07 -10.97
CA TYR A 116 19.40 -11.89 -9.76
C TYR A 116 18.01 -12.39 -9.33
N TYR A 117 16.94 -11.64 -9.62
CA TYR A 117 15.54 -12.02 -9.31
C TYR A 117 14.66 -12.07 -10.58
N PRO A 118 14.76 -13.12 -11.41
CA PRO A 118 14.09 -13.18 -12.71
C PRO A 118 12.57 -13.04 -12.68
N TRP A 119 11.93 -13.47 -11.59
CA TRP A 119 10.48 -13.43 -11.37
C TRP A 119 9.90 -12.02 -11.18
N MET A 120 10.74 -11.00 -10.95
CA MET A 120 10.29 -9.60 -10.80
C MET A 120 10.07 -8.88 -12.14
N LYS A 121 10.45 -9.48 -13.27
CA LYS A 121 10.33 -8.88 -14.60
C LYS A 121 8.86 -8.62 -14.99
N ASP A 122 7.96 -9.48 -14.51
CA ASP A 122 6.54 -9.48 -14.89
C ASP A 122 5.64 -8.59 -13.98
N TYR A 123 6.22 -7.85 -13.03
CA TYR A 123 5.48 -6.97 -12.13
C TYR A 123 5.12 -5.61 -12.77
N PRO A 124 3.96 -5.00 -12.42
CA PRO A 124 3.59 -3.66 -12.89
C PRO A 124 4.56 -2.57 -12.40
N GLU A 125 4.99 -1.68 -13.30
CA GLU A 125 5.96 -0.59 -13.07
C GLU A 125 5.74 0.29 -11.82
N PRO A 126 4.52 0.67 -11.40
CA PRO A 126 4.38 1.48 -10.20
C PRO A 126 4.86 0.78 -8.92
N LEU A 127 5.01 -0.56 -8.89
CA LEU A 127 5.57 -1.29 -7.74
C LEU A 127 7.07 -1.54 -7.83
N LYS A 128 7.67 -1.36 -9.01
CA LYS A 128 9.13 -1.49 -9.23
C LYS A 128 9.89 -0.24 -8.77
N GLN A 129 9.28 0.94 -8.91
CA GLN A 129 9.90 2.24 -8.61
C GLN A 129 10.03 2.57 -7.11
N TYR A 130 9.15 2.05 -6.25
CA TYR A 130 9.20 2.36 -4.81
C TYR A 130 10.36 1.68 -4.06
N ARG A 131 10.89 0.57 -4.57
CA ARG A 131 11.98 -0.18 -3.90
C ARG A 131 13.40 0.28 -4.23
N CYS A 132 13.63 0.84 -5.43
CA CYS A 132 14.97 1.33 -5.80
C CYS A 132 15.34 2.65 -5.11
N ILE A 133 14.36 3.48 -4.74
CA ILE A 133 14.60 4.82 -4.15
C ILE A 133 14.99 4.74 -2.65
N GLN A 134 14.64 3.68 -1.92
CA GLN A 134 14.74 3.67 -0.45
C GLN A 134 16.08 3.17 0.12
N ILE A 135 17.00 2.66 -0.68
CA ILE A 135 18.30 2.12 -0.20
C ILE A 135 19.39 3.23 -0.13
N ASN A 136 19.17 4.40 -0.74
CA ASN A 136 20.22 5.43 -0.89
C ASN A 136 20.37 6.43 0.28
N TYR A 137 19.69 6.26 1.41
CA TYR A 137 19.91 7.09 2.61
C TYR A 137 20.93 6.46 3.58
N ARG A 138 22.16 6.21 3.11
CA ARG A 138 23.30 5.89 3.97
C ARG A 138 24.55 6.66 3.56
N SER A 139 24.46 7.98 3.54
CA SER A 139 25.55 8.89 3.95
C SER A 139 25.06 10.32 3.79
N ILE A 140 25.04 11.13 4.86
CA ILE A 140 25.41 12.56 4.89
C ILE A 140 25.40 13.03 6.36
N ARG A 141 26.38 13.89 6.63
CA ARG A 141 26.75 14.58 7.88
C ARG A 141 25.63 15.46 8.48
N PRO A 142 25.76 15.90 9.75
CA PRO A 142 24.68 16.61 10.45
C PRO A 142 24.61 18.08 10.05
N ILE A 143 23.48 18.55 9.50
CA ILE A 143 23.14 19.98 9.39
C ILE A 143 21.63 20.20 9.57
N GLU A 144 21.33 21.05 10.57
CA GLU A 144 20.17 21.94 10.80
C GLU A 144 18.73 21.39 10.87
N SER A 145 18.15 21.57 12.08
CA SER A 145 16.72 21.74 12.42
C SER A 145 15.72 21.43 11.30
N THR A 146 15.36 20.15 11.16
CA THR A 146 14.23 19.68 10.34
C THR A 146 12.87 20.25 10.77
N THR A 147 12.81 20.83 11.98
CA THR A 147 11.64 21.50 12.56
C THR A 147 11.23 22.74 11.77
N ASP A 148 12.16 23.54 11.25
CA ASP A 148 11.79 24.81 10.59
C ASP A 148 11.18 24.58 9.19
N LYS A 149 11.65 23.55 8.48
CA LYS A 149 11.13 23.18 7.15
C LYS A 149 9.73 22.57 7.20
N LEU A 150 9.44 21.76 8.22
CA LEU A 150 8.12 21.15 8.40
C LEU A 150 7.06 22.21 8.76
N THR A 151 7.46 23.19 9.57
CA THR A 151 6.58 24.29 10.00
C THR A 151 6.25 25.21 8.81
N LEU A 152 7.23 25.50 7.96
CA LEU A 152 7.02 26.30 6.74
C LEU A 152 6.08 25.60 5.74
N ALA A 153 6.26 24.30 5.51
CA ALA A 153 5.42 23.52 4.60
C ALA A 153 3.95 23.41 5.08
N ASN A 154 3.75 23.28 6.39
CA ASN A 154 2.40 23.26 6.97
C ASN A 154 1.70 24.62 6.87
N ASN A 155 2.44 25.72 7.03
CA ASN A 155 1.90 27.07 6.85
C ASN A 155 1.49 27.34 5.39
N GLU A 156 2.30 26.90 4.41
CA GLU A 156 1.95 27.02 2.99
C GLU A 156 0.69 26.20 2.64
N LYS A 157 0.56 24.99 3.22
CA LYS A 157 -0.61 24.13 3.02
C LYS A 157 -1.91 24.77 3.53
N GLU A 158 -1.89 25.34 4.74
CA GLU A 158 -3.06 26.04 5.29
C GLU A 158 -3.39 27.31 4.49
N HIS A 159 -2.39 28.05 4.02
CA HIS A 159 -2.60 29.20 3.12
C HIS A 159 -3.33 28.78 1.83
N LEU A 160 -2.85 27.75 1.14
CA LEU A 160 -3.47 27.26 -0.11
C LEU A 160 -4.90 26.74 0.10
N LYS A 161 -5.18 26.15 1.27
CA LYS A 161 -6.53 25.68 1.62
C LYS A 161 -7.50 26.86 1.83
N ASN A 162 -7.03 27.93 2.48
CA ASN A 162 -7.82 29.15 2.64
C ASN A 162 -8.09 29.83 1.29
N GLU A 163 -7.10 29.87 0.41
CA GLU A 163 -7.24 30.40 -0.96
C GLU A 163 -8.27 29.60 -1.77
N LEU A 164 -8.25 28.26 -1.68
CA LEU A 164 -9.22 27.40 -2.34
C LEU A 164 -10.66 27.66 -1.85
N ASN A 165 -10.85 27.85 -0.54
CA ASN A 165 -12.16 28.16 0.03
C ASN A 165 -12.68 29.53 -0.45
N ASP A 166 -11.81 30.53 -0.56
CA ASP A 166 -12.18 31.86 -1.07
C ASP A 166 -12.60 31.80 -2.55
N VAL A 167 -11.85 31.08 -3.39
CA VAL A 167 -12.23 30.88 -4.81
C VAL A 167 -13.56 30.14 -4.94
N GLN A 168 -13.82 29.13 -4.11
CA GLN A 168 -15.11 28.42 -4.10
C GLN A 168 -16.28 29.34 -3.72
N ARG A 169 -16.09 30.20 -2.71
CA ARG A 169 -17.10 31.20 -2.32
C ARG A 169 -17.37 32.19 -3.46
N LYS A 170 -16.32 32.69 -4.14
CA LYS A 170 -16.45 33.57 -5.31
C LYS A 170 -17.23 32.90 -6.44
N PHE A 171 -17.01 31.61 -6.69
CA PHE A 171 -17.74 30.84 -7.70
C PHE A 171 -19.24 30.75 -7.39
N GLN A 172 -19.61 30.47 -6.13
CA GLN A 172 -21.01 30.41 -5.71
C GLN A 172 -21.74 31.76 -5.87
N ILE A 173 -21.06 32.86 -5.54
CA ILE A 173 -21.61 34.22 -5.72
C ILE A 173 -21.82 34.51 -7.21
N LEU A 174 -20.83 34.19 -8.05
CA LEU A 174 -20.91 34.44 -9.49
C LEU A 174 -22.03 33.63 -10.14
N ASP A 175 -22.15 32.33 -9.83
CA ASP A 175 -23.22 31.46 -10.34
C ASP A 175 -24.61 31.98 -9.93
N SER A 176 -24.77 32.41 -8.68
CA SER A 176 -26.02 33.01 -8.19
C SER A 176 -26.40 34.29 -8.97
N ARG A 177 -25.41 35.14 -9.26
CA ARG A 177 -25.62 36.40 -10.01
C ARG A 177 -25.90 36.16 -11.49
N THR A 178 -25.21 35.22 -12.14
CA THR A 178 -25.48 34.84 -13.53
C THR A 178 -26.92 34.36 -13.69
N ARG A 179 -27.41 33.52 -12.77
CA ARG A 179 -28.82 33.06 -12.78
C ARG A 179 -29.81 34.21 -12.60
N GLN A 180 -29.51 35.19 -11.74
CA GLN A 180 -30.37 36.38 -11.58
C GLN A 180 -30.43 37.21 -12.85
N LEU A 181 -29.30 37.45 -13.53
CA LEU A 181 -29.26 38.18 -14.80
C LEU A 181 -30.03 37.45 -15.90
N GLU A 182 -29.87 36.12 -16.00
CA GLU A 182 -30.63 35.31 -16.97
C GLU A 182 -32.15 35.41 -16.73
N LEU A 183 -32.59 35.40 -15.47
CA LEU A 183 -34.00 35.59 -15.11
C LEU A 183 -34.52 36.99 -15.47
N THR A 184 -33.74 38.05 -15.22
CA THR A 184 -34.11 39.43 -15.58
C THR A 184 -34.23 39.61 -17.09
N LEU A 185 -33.26 39.08 -17.86
CA LEU A 185 -33.27 39.14 -19.32
C LEU A 185 -34.44 38.35 -19.93
N ALA A 186 -34.83 37.23 -19.31
CA ALA A 186 -36.00 36.45 -19.71
C ALA A 186 -37.31 37.20 -19.43
N THR A 187 -37.41 37.88 -18.29
CA THR A 187 -38.63 38.61 -17.87
C THR A 187 -38.88 39.85 -18.74
N ASN A 188 -37.81 40.52 -19.19
CA ASN A 188 -37.89 41.70 -20.06
C ASN A 188 -38.12 41.38 -21.55
N GLY A 189 -38.39 40.11 -21.90
CA GLY A 189 -38.65 39.70 -23.28
C GLY A 189 -37.44 39.80 -24.22
N MET A 190 -36.22 39.95 -23.67
CA MET A 190 -34.98 40.10 -24.43
C MET A 190 -34.33 38.77 -24.82
N LEU A 191 -34.71 37.66 -24.17
CA LEU A 191 -34.32 36.32 -24.57
C LEU A 191 -35.49 35.65 -25.30
N ASP A 192 -35.38 35.50 -26.62
CA ASP A 192 -36.35 34.77 -27.42
C ASP A 192 -36.24 33.26 -27.14
N THR A 193 -37.02 32.80 -26.16
CA THR A 193 -37.04 31.40 -25.68
C THR A 193 -37.59 30.41 -26.72
N LYS A 194 -37.97 30.86 -27.92
CA LYS A 194 -38.55 30.00 -28.95
C LYS A 194 -37.54 29.34 -29.89
N SER A 195 -36.25 29.70 -29.83
CA SER A 195 -35.23 29.16 -30.75
C SER A 195 -34.08 28.40 -30.09
N ASN A 196 -34.31 27.54 -29.08
CA ASN A 196 -33.37 26.44 -28.82
C ASN A 196 -33.91 25.33 -27.91
N LYS A 197 -34.82 24.49 -28.42
CA LYS A 197 -35.26 23.28 -27.69
C LYS A 197 -34.21 22.16 -27.60
N ASN A 198 -33.02 22.32 -28.19
CA ASN A 198 -32.01 21.25 -28.24
C ASN A 198 -30.78 21.43 -27.33
N ASN A 199 -30.66 22.53 -26.57
CA ASN A 199 -29.48 22.77 -25.71
C ASN A 199 -29.73 22.71 -24.19
N HIS A 200 -30.95 22.43 -23.73
CA HIS A 200 -31.26 22.34 -22.29
C HIS A 200 -30.83 21.04 -21.60
N ILE A 201 -30.12 20.14 -22.27
CA ILE A 201 -29.64 18.87 -21.66
C ILE A 201 -28.23 19.02 -21.01
N TYR A 202 -27.49 20.10 -21.27
CA TYR A 202 -26.10 20.20 -20.80
C TYR A 202 -25.86 21.03 -19.53
N SER A 203 -26.76 21.94 -19.12
CA SER A 203 -26.50 22.78 -17.94
C SER A 203 -27.05 22.24 -16.61
N SER A 204 -28.11 21.42 -16.64
CA SER A 204 -28.68 20.81 -15.42
C SER A 204 -28.01 19.46 -15.06
N SER A 205 -27.35 18.80 -16.01
CA SER A 205 -26.83 17.43 -15.83
C SER A 205 -25.43 17.35 -15.22
N ILE A 206 -24.79 18.48 -14.91
CA ILE A 206 -23.46 18.51 -14.28
C ILE A 206 -23.60 18.60 -12.76
N ILE A 207 -24.51 19.41 -12.21
CA ILE A 207 -24.68 19.57 -10.77
C ILE A 207 -25.34 18.34 -10.11
N ASP A 208 -26.35 17.74 -10.76
CA ASP A 208 -27.02 16.53 -10.23
C ASP A 208 -26.14 15.27 -10.27
N ARG A 209 -25.11 15.25 -11.14
CA ARG A 209 -24.14 14.15 -11.19
C ARG A 209 -23.12 14.17 -10.05
N TYR A 210 -22.99 15.27 -9.30
CA TYR A 210 -22.04 15.38 -8.19
C TYR A 210 -22.67 15.16 -6.80
N GLN A 211 -24.00 15.19 -6.66
CA GLN A 211 -24.68 14.87 -5.40
C GLN A 211 -25.23 13.43 -5.34
N SER A 212 -25.43 12.75 -6.48
CA SER A 212 -26.08 11.43 -6.54
C SER A 212 -25.14 10.22 -6.36
N LYS A 213 -23.80 10.38 -6.34
CA LYS A 213 -22.87 9.24 -6.20
C LYS A 213 -22.62 8.73 -4.78
N ASN A 214 -23.33 9.27 -3.77
CA ASN A 214 -23.24 8.80 -2.38
C ASN A 214 -24.42 7.94 -1.92
N SER A 215 -25.35 7.55 -2.79
CA SER A 215 -26.49 6.71 -2.39
C SER A 215 -27.15 5.96 -3.54
N LEU A 216 -26.65 4.77 -3.90
CA LEU A 216 -27.44 3.57 -4.24
C LEU A 216 -26.51 2.44 -4.72
N ASN A 217 -26.41 1.38 -3.92
CA ASN A 217 -26.07 0.04 -4.37
C ASN A 217 -27.18 -0.86 -3.83
N GLN A 218 -28.11 -1.30 -4.68
CA GLN A 218 -28.80 -2.59 -4.57
C GLN A 218 -29.68 -2.91 -5.79
N THR A 219 -29.47 -4.13 -6.29
CA THR A 219 -30.38 -5.04 -7.02
C THR A 219 -30.60 -4.95 -8.55
N SER A 220 -30.03 -5.97 -9.22
CA SER A 220 -30.68 -6.98 -10.09
C SER A 220 -30.70 -6.85 -11.63
N SER A 221 -29.78 -7.62 -12.23
CA SER A 221 -29.94 -8.67 -13.27
C SER A 221 -30.96 -8.55 -14.42
N ARG A 222 -30.47 -8.60 -15.67
CA ARG A 222 -30.88 -9.65 -16.66
C ARG A 222 -29.92 -9.81 -17.86
N ARG A 223 -29.84 -11.07 -18.30
CA ARG A 223 -29.06 -11.74 -19.38
C ARG A 223 -29.13 -11.10 -20.78
N ILE A 224 -28.05 -11.29 -21.57
CA ILE A 224 -28.09 -11.81 -22.96
C ILE A 224 -26.85 -12.71 -23.22
N HIS A 225 -27.08 -13.85 -23.89
CA HIS A 225 -26.13 -14.81 -24.44
C HIS A 225 -25.48 -14.33 -25.75
N THR A 226 -24.23 -14.71 -26.01
CA THR A 226 -23.80 -15.28 -27.32
C THR A 226 -22.62 -16.24 -27.13
N ASN A 227 -22.69 -17.35 -27.87
CA ASN A 227 -21.80 -18.50 -27.92
C ASN A 227 -20.62 -18.32 -28.91
N SER A 228 -19.76 -19.34 -28.88
CA SER A 228 -18.79 -19.84 -29.88
C SER A 228 -17.52 -19.04 -30.04
N ASP A 229 -16.36 -19.62 -30.32
CA ASP A 229 -15.74 -20.96 -30.21
C ASP A 229 -14.42 -20.70 -30.96
N ASP A 230 -13.27 -21.01 -30.38
CA ASP A 230 -12.16 -21.57 -31.16
C ASP A 230 -11.01 -21.98 -30.25
N ASP A 231 -10.52 -23.16 -30.59
CA ASP A 231 -9.80 -24.10 -29.76
C ASP A 231 -8.42 -24.35 -30.42
N GLN A 232 -7.41 -24.55 -29.58
CA GLN A 232 -6.22 -25.39 -29.78
C GLN A 232 -4.95 -24.94 -30.56
N PHE A 233 -3.86 -25.55 -30.05
CA PHE A 233 -2.44 -25.62 -30.45
C PHE A 233 -1.57 -24.43 -30.02
N ASP A 234 -0.42 -24.56 -29.35
CA ASP A 234 0.48 -25.71 -29.21
C ASP A 234 1.49 -25.60 -28.03
N GLN A 235 2.13 -26.73 -27.76
CA GLN A 235 2.93 -27.16 -26.60
C GLN A 235 4.40 -26.64 -26.53
N ARG A 236 5.05 -26.92 -25.37
CA ARG A 236 6.52 -27.04 -25.08
C ARG A 236 7.28 -25.72 -24.74
N ARG A 237 8.15 -25.56 -23.73
CA ARG A 237 8.97 -26.43 -22.85
C ARG A 237 9.26 -25.81 -21.45
N HIS A 238 9.48 -26.72 -20.50
CA HIS A 238 10.16 -26.70 -19.18
C HIS A 238 11.24 -25.61 -18.95
N PHE A 239 11.44 -25.04 -17.76
CA PHE A 239 11.97 -25.67 -16.52
C PHE A 239 11.59 -24.85 -15.27
N TYR A 240 10.99 -25.48 -14.25
CA TYR A 240 11.37 -25.37 -12.82
C TYR A 240 10.80 -26.59 -12.10
N GLN A 241 11.67 -27.53 -11.76
CA GLN A 241 11.38 -28.65 -10.86
C GLN A 241 11.70 -28.22 -9.42
N SER A 242 10.71 -28.35 -8.54
CA SER A 242 10.77 -29.32 -7.44
C SER A 242 9.40 -29.39 -6.78
N SER A 243 8.50 -30.15 -7.40
CA SER A 243 7.43 -30.84 -6.70
C SER A 243 8.06 -31.90 -5.79
N LEU A 244 7.72 -31.86 -4.50
CA LEU A 244 8.01 -32.98 -3.59
C LEU A 244 7.07 -34.15 -3.95
N PRO A 245 7.56 -35.40 -3.95
CA PRO A 245 6.72 -36.57 -4.15
C PRO A 245 5.87 -36.85 -2.90
N ILE A 246 4.60 -37.13 -3.14
CA ILE A 246 3.73 -37.84 -2.20
C ILE A 246 4.27 -39.27 -2.10
N LEU A 247 4.86 -39.64 -0.95
CA LEU A 247 5.21 -41.02 -0.65
C LEU A 247 4.08 -41.67 0.14
N ASP A 248 3.56 -42.72 -0.46
CA ASP A 248 2.57 -43.64 0.07
C ASP A 248 3.22 -44.66 1.03
N ASN A 249 2.37 -45.30 1.82
CA ASN A 249 2.67 -46.18 2.95
C ASN A 249 3.71 -47.29 2.71
N GLY A 250 4.63 -47.47 3.68
CA GLY A 250 5.51 -48.63 3.75
C GLY A 250 6.09 -48.82 5.17
N MET A 251 5.62 -49.87 5.83
CA MET A 251 5.99 -50.33 7.19
C MET A 251 7.50 -50.31 7.46
N ILE A 252 7.94 -49.73 8.58
CA ILE A 252 9.10 -50.22 9.34
C ILE A 252 8.81 -50.16 10.85
N THR A 253 9.22 -51.25 11.49
CA THR A 253 8.97 -51.80 12.81
C THR A 253 9.35 -50.96 14.02
N SER A 254 8.47 -51.04 15.02
CA SER A 254 8.66 -50.71 16.43
C SER A 254 9.92 -51.31 17.05
N ARG A 255 10.70 -50.48 17.77
CA ARG A 255 11.44 -50.91 18.95
C ARG A 255 11.18 -49.92 20.08
N GLY A 256 10.66 -50.45 21.17
CA GLY A 256 10.13 -49.70 22.29
C GLY A 256 11.19 -49.01 23.12
N ILE A 257 10.82 -47.85 23.64
CA ILE A 257 11.36 -47.30 24.88
C ILE A 257 10.17 -47.18 25.82
N GLN A 258 10.24 -47.93 26.91
CA GLN A 258 9.25 -47.96 27.97
C GLN A 258 9.09 -46.57 28.59
N GLN A 259 7.83 -46.17 28.71
CA GLN A 259 7.38 -45.01 29.48
C GLN A 259 7.69 -45.24 30.96
N ILE A 260 8.37 -44.27 31.58
CA ILE A 260 8.31 -44.06 33.03
C ILE A 260 7.55 -42.76 33.24
N ASN A 261 6.36 -42.89 33.80
CA ASN A 261 5.47 -41.81 34.20
C ASN A 261 5.99 -41.15 35.49
N HIS A 262 6.36 -39.86 35.46
CA HIS A 262 6.23 -38.92 36.58
C HIS A 262 6.28 -37.45 36.08
N PRO A 263 5.56 -36.51 36.73
CA PRO A 263 5.26 -35.20 36.17
C PRO A 263 6.33 -34.17 36.56
N ASN A 264 7.21 -33.79 35.63
CA ASN A 264 8.05 -32.61 35.75
C ASN A 264 8.21 -31.95 34.36
N SER A 265 7.42 -30.89 34.13
CA SER A 265 7.33 -30.11 32.89
C SER A 265 8.58 -29.30 32.52
N THR A 266 9.74 -29.62 33.11
CA THR A 266 10.99 -28.86 32.92
C THR A 266 12.04 -29.62 32.10
N ILE A 267 11.93 -30.94 31.97
CA ILE A 267 12.99 -31.79 31.37
C ILE A 267 12.76 -32.06 29.87
N ASN A 268 11.55 -31.85 29.34
CA ASN A 268 11.28 -31.93 27.89
C ASN A 268 11.67 -30.67 27.09
N LYS A 269 12.39 -29.71 27.70
CA LYS A 269 13.24 -28.74 26.98
C LYS A 269 14.49 -29.42 26.41
N LEU A 270 14.33 -30.61 25.85
CA LEU A 270 15.38 -31.30 25.12
C LEU A 270 15.57 -30.54 23.80
N LEU A 271 16.46 -29.54 23.85
CA LEU A 271 17.00 -28.74 22.75
C LEU A 271 16.12 -28.69 21.49
N ASP A 272 15.28 -27.66 21.36
CA ASP A 272 14.93 -27.21 20.01
C ASP A 272 16.29 -26.93 19.30
N PRO A 273 16.60 -27.54 18.15
CA PRO A 273 17.88 -27.33 17.44
C PRO A 273 18.19 -25.86 17.18
N LEU A 274 17.17 -25.00 17.30
CA LEU A 274 17.22 -23.55 17.09
C LEU A 274 17.70 -22.74 18.31
N ASP A 275 17.74 -23.31 19.53
CA ASP A 275 17.82 -22.53 20.78
C ASP A 275 19.26 -22.24 21.29
N SER A 276 20.29 -22.80 20.64
CA SER A 276 21.65 -22.88 21.23
C SER A 276 22.72 -21.98 20.61
N GLN A 277 22.41 -21.20 19.57
CA GLN A 277 23.44 -20.52 18.77
C GLN A 277 23.51 -19.00 18.99
N THR A 278 24.72 -18.44 18.94
CA THR A 278 24.96 -16.99 18.98
C THR A 278 24.33 -16.32 17.76
N TYR A 279 23.56 -15.24 18.01
CA TYR A 279 22.94 -14.42 16.98
C TYR A 279 24.01 -13.64 16.18
N ASP A 280 23.88 -13.62 14.87
CA ASP A 280 24.75 -12.87 13.97
C ASP A 280 23.99 -11.67 13.41
N PRO A 281 24.28 -10.43 13.83
CA PRO A 281 23.57 -9.24 13.37
C PRO A 281 23.79 -8.92 11.90
N VAL A 282 24.90 -9.37 11.30
CA VAL A 282 25.21 -9.06 9.89
C VAL A 282 24.31 -9.87 8.98
N ASN A 283 24.27 -11.18 9.20
CA ASN A 283 23.40 -12.09 8.44
C ASN A 283 21.93 -12.02 8.90
N GLY A 284 21.69 -11.59 10.14
CA GLY A 284 20.36 -11.39 10.70
C GLY A 284 19.59 -12.69 10.95
N PHE A 285 18.30 -12.66 10.67
CA PHE A 285 17.41 -13.80 10.86
C PHE A 285 16.42 -13.98 9.71
N VAL A 286 15.73 -15.12 9.70
CA VAL A 286 14.63 -15.43 8.79
C VAL A 286 13.39 -15.77 9.61
N ILE A 287 12.27 -15.16 9.26
CA ILE A 287 10.94 -15.52 9.78
C ILE A 287 10.31 -16.47 8.77
N PHE A 288 10.01 -17.70 9.18
CA PHE A 288 9.17 -18.60 8.41
C PHE A 288 7.73 -18.45 8.88
N PHE A 289 6.82 -18.14 7.96
CA PHE A 289 5.39 -18.16 8.19
C PHE A 289 4.87 -19.50 7.69
N ASP A 290 4.56 -20.40 8.62
CA ASP A 290 4.27 -21.79 8.27
C ASP A 290 2.77 -21.94 7.95
N PHE A 291 1.88 -21.62 8.90
CA PHE A 291 0.44 -21.70 8.70
C PHE A 291 -0.37 -20.89 9.73
N ILE A 292 -1.65 -20.69 9.44
CA ILE A 292 -2.67 -20.19 10.38
C ILE A 292 -3.70 -21.28 10.60
N ILE A 293 -4.04 -21.60 11.85
CA ILE A 293 -5.12 -22.54 12.19
C ILE A 293 -6.32 -21.82 12.80
N ASN A 294 -7.46 -22.53 12.89
CA ASN A 294 -8.74 -22.02 13.40
C ASN A 294 -9.18 -20.72 12.70
N PHE A 295 -8.81 -20.58 11.43
CA PHE A 295 -9.19 -19.43 10.63
C PHE A 295 -10.70 -19.49 10.32
N PRO A 296 -11.42 -18.37 10.27
CA PRO A 296 -12.86 -18.41 9.98
C PRO A 296 -13.14 -19.07 8.63
N SER A 297 -14.04 -20.07 8.62
CA SER A 297 -14.38 -20.86 7.43
C SER A 297 -15.00 -20.04 6.29
N THR A 298 -15.53 -18.85 6.63
CA THR A 298 -16.10 -17.85 5.72
C THR A 298 -15.07 -17.11 4.88
N MET A 299 -13.77 -17.18 5.23
CA MET A 299 -12.69 -16.52 4.50
C MET A 299 -12.27 -17.35 3.29
N ASP A 300 -11.93 -16.69 2.17
CA ASP A 300 -11.51 -17.32 0.91
C ASP A 300 -10.01 -17.21 0.67
N LYS A 301 -9.49 -15.98 0.72
CA LYS A 301 -8.06 -15.69 0.55
C LYS A 301 -7.52 -14.91 1.74
N CYS A 302 -6.23 -15.03 1.98
CA CYS A 302 -5.50 -14.39 3.06
C CYS A 302 -4.15 -13.85 2.54
N ARG A 303 -3.75 -12.66 2.97
CA ARG A 303 -2.42 -12.09 2.75
C ARG A 303 -1.88 -11.57 4.08
N LEU A 304 -0.59 -11.78 4.32
CA LEU A 304 0.12 -11.13 5.41
C LEU A 304 0.85 -9.89 4.90
N ILE A 305 0.76 -8.80 5.66
CA ILE A 305 1.62 -7.63 5.50
C ILE A 305 2.42 -7.49 6.79
N THR A 306 3.74 -7.50 6.67
CA THR A 306 4.65 -7.51 7.82
C THR A 306 5.43 -6.21 7.85
N CYS A 307 5.57 -5.58 9.01
CA CYS A 307 6.40 -4.41 9.21
C CYS A 307 7.32 -4.63 10.41
N LEU A 308 8.60 -4.33 10.27
CA LEU A 308 9.44 -4.12 11.44
C LEU A 308 8.94 -2.89 12.19
N HIS A 309 8.91 -2.98 13.51
CA HIS A 309 8.44 -1.91 14.37
C HIS A 309 9.41 -1.73 15.52
N HIS A 310 9.85 -0.48 15.72
CA HIS A 310 10.65 -0.08 16.85
C HIS A 310 9.90 0.99 17.65
N ALA A 311 9.91 0.88 18.97
CA ALA A 311 9.06 1.71 19.84
C ALA A 311 9.27 3.23 19.66
N GLN A 312 10.47 3.67 19.30
CA GLN A 312 10.81 5.09 19.15
C GLN A 312 10.73 5.59 17.70
N SER A 313 11.12 4.77 16.73
CA SER A 313 11.19 5.18 15.32
C SER A 313 9.96 4.76 14.51
N GLY A 314 9.03 4.01 15.12
CA GLY A 314 7.77 3.62 14.51
C GLY A 314 7.87 2.39 13.62
N LEU A 315 7.00 2.34 12.61
CA LEU A 315 6.94 1.26 11.62
C LEU A 315 7.95 1.51 10.50
N GLY A 316 8.70 0.47 10.15
CA GLY A 316 9.50 0.42 8.92
C GLY A 316 8.65 0.11 7.69
N GLU A 317 9.32 -0.10 6.56
CA GLU A 317 8.68 -0.41 5.28
C GLU A 317 7.86 -1.72 5.36
N PRO A 318 6.59 -1.72 4.91
CA PRO A 318 5.79 -2.92 4.85
C PRO A 318 6.28 -3.89 3.78
N SER A 319 6.41 -5.17 4.13
CA SER A 319 6.58 -6.26 3.19
C SER A 319 5.26 -7.00 2.99
N TYR A 320 4.80 -7.06 1.75
CA TYR A 320 3.57 -7.75 1.35
C TYR A 320 3.92 -9.17 0.93
N LEU A 321 3.33 -10.17 1.59
CA LEU A 321 3.49 -11.56 1.20
C LEU A 321 2.46 -11.94 0.11
N GLU A 322 2.62 -13.14 -0.44
CA GLU A 322 1.72 -13.70 -1.45
C GLU A 322 0.28 -13.82 -0.93
N ILE A 323 -0.67 -14.07 -1.85
CA ILE A 323 -2.05 -14.37 -1.48
C ILE A 323 -2.18 -15.88 -1.33
N PHE A 324 -2.59 -16.30 -0.15
CA PHE A 324 -2.80 -17.70 0.23
C PHE A 324 -4.30 -18.02 0.25
N LYS A 325 -4.63 -19.27 -0.06
CA LYS A 325 -6.00 -19.75 -0.02
C LYS A 325 -6.36 -20.24 1.39
N CYS A 326 -7.58 -19.94 1.81
CA CYS A 326 -8.16 -20.41 3.06
C CYS A 326 -8.91 -21.72 2.81
N GLU A 327 -8.46 -22.79 3.46
CA GLU A 327 -8.99 -24.13 3.26
C GLU A 327 -9.59 -24.69 4.55
N LEU A 328 -10.37 -25.76 4.43
CA LEU A 328 -10.85 -26.51 5.59
C LEU A 328 -9.95 -27.72 5.77
N TYR A 329 -9.46 -27.89 6.99
CA TYR A 329 -8.60 -28.97 7.41
C TYR A 329 -9.35 -29.88 8.37
N MET A 330 -9.25 -31.19 8.16
CA MET A 330 -9.76 -32.19 9.08
C MET A 330 -8.60 -32.73 9.92
N ASN A 331 -8.65 -32.52 11.23
CA ASN A 331 -7.68 -33.13 12.13
C ASN A 331 -7.96 -34.64 12.18
N GLN A 332 -7.01 -35.45 11.70
CA GLN A 332 -7.18 -36.90 11.61
C GLN A 332 -7.28 -37.59 12.98
N THR A 333 -6.76 -36.98 14.04
CA THR A 333 -6.77 -37.54 15.39
C THR A 333 -8.03 -37.18 16.15
N SER A 334 -8.49 -35.92 16.08
CA SER A 334 -9.69 -35.47 16.81
C SER A 334 -10.98 -35.51 15.99
N GLY A 335 -10.89 -35.64 14.66
CA GLY A 335 -12.02 -35.50 13.74
C GLY A 335 -12.53 -34.06 13.60
N GLU A 336 -11.88 -33.08 14.26
CA GLU A 336 -12.32 -31.69 14.26
C GLU A 336 -11.99 -31.01 12.93
N GLN A 337 -12.99 -30.33 12.36
CA GLN A 337 -12.81 -29.49 11.18
C GLN A 337 -12.42 -28.07 11.61
N MET A 338 -11.34 -27.54 11.01
CA MET A 338 -10.88 -26.17 11.28
C MET A 338 -10.46 -25.47 9.99
N GLY A 339 -10.64 -24.16 9.92
CA GLY A 339 -10.06 -23.38 8.82
C GLY A 339 -8.54 -23.30 8.97
N VAL A 340 -7.83 -23.48 7.86
CA VAL A 340 -6.38 -23.39 7.78
C VAL A 340 -5.96 -22.49 6.63
N VAL A 341 -4.84 -21.81 6.79
CA VAL A 341 -4.11 -21.14 5.71
C VAL A 341 -2.68 -21.68 5.74
N LEU A 342 -2.29 -22.45 4.73
CA LEU A 342 -0.91 -22.90 4.59
C LEU A 342 -0.10 -21.79 3.91
N LEU A 343 0.82 -21.18 4.65
CA LEU A 343 1.59 -20.02 4.19
C LEU A 343 2.90 -20.46 3.55
N ALA A 344 3.62 -21.40 4.18
CA ALA A 344 4.85 -22.00 3.68
C ALA A 344 5.86 -21.00 3.06
N THR A 345 5.92 -19.78 3.60
CA THR A 345 6.73 -18.69 3.06
C THR A 345 7.73 -18.18 4.10
N ARG A 346 8.71 -17.39 3.67
CA ARG A 346 9.74 -16.88 4.56
C ARG A 346 10.16 -15.46 4.21
N GLN A 347 10.52 -14.71 5.23
CA GLN A 347 10.99 -13.33 5.14
C GLN A 347 12.38 -13.22 5.77
N PRO A 348 13.44 -13.04 4.98
CA PRO A 348 14.76 -12.73 5.50
C PRO A 348 14.82 -11.28 6.01
N VAL A 349 15.54 -11.08 7.11
CA VAL A 349 15.78 -9.78 7.74
C VAL A 349 17.28 -9.63 8.00
N PRO A 350 18.07 -9.28 6.96
CA PRO A 350 19.52 -9.14 7.07
C PRO A 350 19.90 -7.87 7.84
N SER A 351 21.16 -7.81 8.32
CA SER A 351 21.74 -6.60 8.93
C SER A 351 20.90 -6.01 10.07
N CYS A 352 20.29 -6.88 10.88
CA CYS A 352 19.38 -6.48 11.95
C CYS A 352 20.09 -6.54 13.31
N PRO A 353 20.35 -5.40 13.98
CA PRO A 353 20.98 -5.41 15.29
C PRO A 353 20.05 -6.01 16.36
N PRO A 354 20.59 -6.71 17.37
CA PRO A 354 19.78 -7.30 18.41
C PRO A 354 19.25 -6.21 19.36
N GLN A 355 17.95 -5.96 19.30
CA GLN A 355 17.30 -4.90 20.08
C GLN A 355 15.96 -5.37 20.65
N GLN A 356 15.81 -5.35 21.98
CA GLN A 356 14.56 -5.74 22.65
C GLN A 356 13.34 -4.91 22.22
N ALA A 357 13.54 -3.64 21.86
CA ALA A 357 12.47 -2.76 21.40
C ALA A 357 11.98 -3.07 19.98
N LEU A 358 12.71 -3.92 19.23
CA LEU A 358 12.36 -4.31 17.88
C LEU A 358 11.35 -5.47 17.89
N THR A 359 10.29 -5.30 17.11
CA THR A 359 9.16 -6.22 16.99
C THR A 359 8.72 -6.30 15.54
N VAL A 360 7.90 -7.30 15.20
CA VAL A 360 7.22 -7.34 13.90
C VAL A 360 5.74 -7.12 14.14
N VAL A 361 5.14 -6.17 13.43
CA VAL A 361 3.69 -6.04 13.35
C VAL A 361 3.23 -6.74 12.09
N ILE A 362 2.22 -7.58 12.21
CA ILE A 362 1.67 -8.34 11.09
C ILE A 362 0.21 -7.97 10.97
N GLU A 363 -0.15 -7.44 9.82
CA GLU A 363 -1.52 -7.24 9.39
C GLU A 363 -1.97 -8.46 8.57
N VAL A 364 -3.20 -8.91 8.80
CA VAL A 364 -3.85 -10.00 8.08
C VAL A 364 -4.99 -9.43 7.26
N GLN A 365 -4.86 -9.52 5.95
CA GLN A 365 -5.90 -9.12 5.00
C GLN A 365 -6.59 -10.36 4.43
N THR A 366 -7.90 -10.30 4.26
CA THR A 366 -8.69 -11.42 3.73
C THR A 366 -9.77 -10.98 2.76
N THR A 367 -10.21 -11.93 1.92
CA THR A 367 -11.49 -11.86 1.20
C THR A 367 -12.47 -12.86 1.80
N THR A 368 -13.76 -12.68 1.51
CA THR A 368 -14.81 -13.61 1.97
C THR A 368 -15.23 -14.53 0.82
N LYS A 369 -15.64 -15.76 1.15
CA LYS A 369 -16.23 -16.71 0.18
C LYS A 369 -17.58 -16.24 -0.34
N LEU A 370 -18.28 -15.40 0.43
CA LEU A 370 -19.56 -14.84 0.04
C LEU A 370 -19.39 -13.85 -1.13
N ASN A 371 -18.30 -13.05 -1.10
CA ASN A 371 -17.99 -12.04 -2.11
C ASN A 371 -16.53 -12.17 -2.58
N PRO A 372 -16.20 -13.17 -3.43
CA PRO A 372 -14.81 -13.46 -3.83
C PRO A 372 -14.19 -12.39 -4.74
N THR A 373 -15.00 -11.48 -5.29
CA THR A 373 -14.57 -10.35 -6.13
C THR A 373 -14.18 -9.12 -5.31
N GLU A 374 -14.47 -9.10 -4.00
CA GLU A 374 -14.07 -7.98 -3.15
C GLU A 374 -12.55 -7.93 -2.97
N PRO A 375 -11.98 -6.71 -2.82
CA PRO A 375 -10.57 -6.57 -2.53
C PRO A 375 -10.23 -7.16 -1.15
N LEU A 376 -8.97 -7.53 -0.97
CA LEU A 376 -8.42 -7.90 0.34
C LEU A 376 -8.64 -6.75 1.33
N ARG A 377 -9.25 -7.07 2.48
CA ARG A 377 -9.47 -6.11 3.57
C ARG A 377 -8.75 -6.57 4.82
N THR A 378 -8.21 -5.61 5.58
CA THR A 378 -7.68 -5.86 6.90
C THR A 378 -8.78 -6.41 7.81
N ASN A 379 -8.55 -7.59 8.41
CA ASN A 379 -9.50 -8.22 9.33
C ASN A 379 -8.88 -8.54 10.68
N ALA A 380 -7.58 -8.78 10.72
CA ALA A 380 -6.88 -9.07 11.96
C ALA A 380 -5.44 -8.57 11.92
N TRP A 381 -4.78 -8.63 13.07
CA TRP A 381 -3.36 -8.31 13.18
C TRP A 381 -2.71 -9.07 14.34
N THR A 382 -1.39 -9.07 14.41
CA THR A 382 -0.65 -9.56 15.57
C THR A 382 0.70 -8.85 15.67
N LYS A 383 1.40 -9.08 16.79
CA LYS A 383 2.74 -8.52 17.04
C LYS A 383 3.66 -9.62 17.55
N LEU A 384 4.85 -9.73 16.96
CA LEU A 384 5.85 -10.74 17.29
C LEU A 384 7.02 -10.11 18.06
N PRO A 385 7.44 -10.69 19.18
CA PRO A 385 8.72 -10.36 19.78
C PRO A 385 9.85 -11.01 18.98
N LEU A 386 10.95 -10.28 18.78
CA LEU A 386 12.13 -10.79 18.06
C LEU A 386 13.26 -11.17 19.02
N PHE A 387 13.52 -10.32 20.01
CA PHE A 387 14.63 -10.50 20.95
C PHE A 387 14.14 -10.55 22.39
N ASN A 388 14.83 -11.33 23.23
CA ASN A 388 14.56 -11.37 24.66
C ASN A 388 15.22 -10.20 25.42
N ASN A 389 15.04 -10.15 26.74
CA ASN A 389 15.64 -9.14 27.63
C ASN A 389 17.18 -9.19 27.69
N LYS A 390 17.81 -10.24 27.16
CA LYS A 390 19.27 -10.37 27.02
C LYS A 390 19.73 -10.08 25.59
N ASN A 391 18.88 -9.46 24.76
CA ASN A 391 19.13 -9.18 23.34
C ASN A 391 19.53 -10.45 22.53
N ARG A 392 19.04 -11.62 22.93
CA ARG A 392 19.19 -12.84 22.14
C ARG A 392 17.95 -13.01 21.27
N LEU A 393 18.18 -13.41 20.02
CA LEU A 393 17.09 -13.78 19.12
C LEU A 393 16.25 -14.87 19.79
N LEU A 394 14.93 -14.70 19.76
CA LEU A 394 13.98 -15.72 20.21
C LEU A 394 13.87 -16.81 19.15
N SER A 395 14.97 -17.49 18.84
CA SER A 395 14.96 -18.57 17.86
C SER A 395 14.08 -19.73 18.34
N GLY A 396 13.31 -20.34 17.43
CA GLY A 396 12.42 -21.44 17.78
C GLY A 396 11.11 -21.44 16.98
N ARG A 397 10.19 -22.32 17.40
CA ARG A 397 8.86 -22.50 16.83
C ARG A 397 7.79 -21.86 17.71
N TRP A 398 7.12 -20.85 17.18
CA TRP A 398 6.26 -19.97 17.94
C TRP A 398 4.86 -19.88 17.37
N LYS A 399 3.87 -19.68 18.24
CA LYS A 399 2.51 -19.35 17.85
C LYS A 399 2.01 -18.12 18.59
N VAL A 400 1.16 -17.33 17.92
CA VAL A 400 0.51 -16.16 18.50
C VAL A 400 -0.94 -16.06 18.02
N PRO A 401 -1.87 -15.61 18.89
CA PRO A 401 -3.23 -15.36 18.45
C PRO A 401 -3.30 -14.12 17.56
N LEU A 402 -4.23 -14.15 16.61
CA LEU A 402 -4.62 -12.97 15.85
C LEU A 402 -5.57 -12.11 16.68
N LYS A 403 -5.46 -10.78 16.55
CA LYS A 403 -6.23 -9.77 17.29
C LYS A 403 -7.18 -9.03 16.36
N GLU A 404 -8.30 -8.60 16.92
CA GLU A 404 -9.25 -7.76 16.22
C GLU A 404 -8.72 -6.33 16.04
N LEU A 405 -9.33 -5.61 15.11
CA LEU A 405 -9.01 -4.22 14.83
C LEU A 405 -9.51 -3.28 15.93
N PRO A 406 -8.90 -2.08 16.09
CA PRO A 406 -7.81 -1.51 15.29
C PRO A 406 -6.42 -2.09 15.62
N ILE A 407 -5.46 -1.91 14.72
CA ILE A 407 -4.04 -2.24 14.96
C ILE A 407 -3.50 -1.32 16.06
N ARG A 408 -2.86 -1.91 17.08
CA ARG A 408 -2.30 -1.17 18.23
C ARG A 408 -0.80 -1.45 18.39
N GLN A 409 0.01 -1.03 17.44
CA GLN A 409 1.45 -1.34 17.39
C GLN A 409 2.26 -0.85 18.60
N HIS A 410 1.82 0.24 19.24
CA HIS A 410 2.52 0.83 20.39
C HIS A 410 2.22 0.12 21.72
N GLU A 411 1.26 -0.81 21.73
CA GLU A 411 0.92 -1.55 22.95
C GLU A 411 2.04 -2.53 23.34
N SER A 412 2.17 -2.71 24.65
CA SER A 412 3.06 -3.72 25.24
C SER A 412 2.49 -5.13 25.04
N PHE A 413 3.34 -6.17 25.03
CA PHE A 413 2.87 -7.56 24.90
C PHE A 413 1.84 -7.97 25.97
N PRO A 414 1.99 -7.59 27.26
CA PRO A 414 0.96 -7.87 28.27
C PRO A 414 -0.36 -7.11 28.06
N ALA A 415 -0.34 -5.95 27.39
CA ALA A 415 -1.56 -5.25 27.01
C ALA A 415 -2.22 -5.90 25.79
N ILE A 416 -1.42 -6.26 24.79
CA ILE A 416 -1.89 -6.96 23.59
C ILE A 416 -2.53 -8.30 23.94
N SER A 417 -2.00 -9.04 24.92
CA SER A 417 -2.57 -10.34 25.31
C SER A 417 -4.03 -10.22 25.77
N ARG A 418 -4.41 -9.08 26.37
CA ARG A 418 -5.77 -8.77 26.85
C ARG A 418 -6.72 -8.27 25.77
N LEU A 419 -6.22 -7.92 24.58
CA LEU A 419 -7.07 -7.47 23.47
C LEU A 419 -7.93 -8.61 22.93
N PRO A 420 -9.14 -8.31 22.40
CA PRO A 420 -9.99 -9.29 21.72
C PRO A 420 -9.24 -10.04 20.63
N THR A 421 -9.42 -11.35 20.58
CA THR A 421 -8.83 -12.21 19.55
C THR A 421 -9.76 -12.32 18.36
N PHE A 422 -9.18 -12.40 17.16
CA PHE A 422 -9.93 -12.65 15.93
C PHE A 422 -10.37 -14.12 15.90
N GLY A 423 -11.50 -14.39 16.54
CA GLY A 423 -11.96 -15.75 16.82
C GLY A 423 -10.91 -16.54 17.60
N ARG A 424 -10.59 -17.74 17.12
CA ARG A 424 -9.57 -18.63 17.68
C ARG A 424 -8.33 -18.73 16.79
N ALA A 425 -8.19 -17.83 15.82
CA ALA A 425 -7.17 -17.92 14.80
C ALA A 425 -5.77 -17.68 15.36
N GLU A 426 -4.81 -18.53 15.00
CA GLU A 426 -3.44 -18.48 15.49
C GLU A 426 -2.43 -18.62 14.37
N LEU A 427 -1.51 -17.65 14.28
CA LEU A 427 -0.37 -17.69 13.38
C LEU A 427 0.74 -18.54 13.99
N HIS A 428 1.20 -19.53 13.24
CA HIS A 428 2.34 -20.38 13.56
C HIS A 428 3.54 -19.97 12.68
N TYR A 429 4.65 -19.66 13.33
CA TYR A 429 5.85 -19.16 12.67
C TYR A 429 7.12 -19.72 13.31
N ARG A 430 8.23 -19.65 12.58
CA ARG A 430 9.56 -19.96 13.13
C ARG A 430 10.45 -18.75 12.99
N LEU A 431 11.20 -18.48 14.05
CA LEU A 431 12.25 -17.48 14.02
C LEU A 431 13.59 -18.21 14.02
N VAL A 432 14.39 -17.98 13.00
CA VAL A 432 15.57 -18.80 12.71
C VAL A 432 16.75 -17.88 12.42
N ASN A 433 17.93 -18.18 12.95
CA ASN A 433 19.15 -17.48 12.53
C ASN A 433 19.40 -17.71 11.03
N SER A 434 19.80 -16.68 10.29
CA SER A 434 19.96 -16.80 8.83
C SER A 434 20.84 -17.97 8.38
N LYS A 435 21.86 -18.35 9.15
CA LYS A 435 22.72 -19.51 8.84
C LYS A 435 21.98 -20.85 8.85
N ASP A 436 20.94 -20.99 9.67
CA ASP A 436 20.16 -22.22 9.82
C ASP A 436 18.95 -22.24 8.88
N ALA A 437 18.70 -21.14 8.14
CA ALA A 437 17.52 -20.99 7.30
C ALA A 437 17.45 -22.04 6.18
N ALA A 438 18.59 -22.46 5.62
CA ALA A 438 18.61 -23.52 4.60
C ALA A 438 18.12 -24.86 5.17
N ASN A 439 18.59 -25.23 6.36
CA ASN A 439 18.20 -26.46 7.04
C ASN A 439 16.73 -26.42 7.49
N GLN A 440 16.25 -25.24 7.89
CA GLN A 440 14.85 -25.08 8.31
C GLN A 440 13.87 -25.03 7.14
N ALA A 441 14.32 -24.70 5.93
CA ALA A 441 13.45 -24.65 4.76
C ALA A 441 12.91 -26.03 4.34
N SER A 442 13.63 -27.11 4.65
CA SER A 442 13.23 -28.48 4.31
C SER A 442 12.35 -29.17 5.37
N VAL A 443 12.10 -28.51 6.50
CA VAL A 443 11.27 -29.07 7.57
C VAL A 443 9.81 -29.22 7.08
N PRO A 444 9.21 -30.42 7.14
CA PRO A 444 7.84 -30.63 6.70
C PRO A 444 6.85 -29.78 7.48
N LEU A 445 5.99 -29.07 6.75
CA LEU A 445 4.93 -28.24 7.33
C LEU A 445 3.64 -29.04 7.40
N SER A 446 3.09 -29.17 8.61
CA SER A 446 1.79 -29.82 8.83
C SER A 446 1.07 -29.17 10.01
N PRO A 447 -0.21 -28.79 9.86
CA PRO A 447 -1.03 -28.33 10.99
C PRO A 447 -1.14 -29.35 12.13
N ASN A 448 -0.94 -30.64 11.87
CA ASN A 448 -0.90 -31.68 12.91
C ASN A 448 0.29 -31.49 13.87
N ASN A 449 1.34 -30.81 13.43
CA ASN A 449 2.53 -30.54 14.24
C ASN A 449 2.37 -29.26 15.10
N ARG A 450 1.17 -28.68 15.22
CA ARG A 450 0.92 -27.44 15.99
C ARG A 450 1.37 -27.50 17.45
N ASP A 451 1.43 -28.70 18.03
CA ASP A 451 1.86 -28.90 19.42
C ASP A 451 3.38 -28.68 19.60
N GLN A 452 4.13 -28.64 18.49
CA GLN A 452 5.55 -28.29 18.47
C GLN A 452 5.80 -26.78 18.52
N TYR A 453 4.74 -25.95 18.48
CA TYR A 453 4.81 -24.49 18.53
C TYR A 453 4.33 -23.96 19.88
N PHE A 454 5.11 -23.06 20.46
CA PHE A 454 4.89 -22.51 21.80
C PHE A 454 4.53 -21.03 21.74
N TYR A 455 3.89 -20.49 22.77
CA TYR A 455 3.78 -19.04 22.87
C TYR A 455 5.16 -18.46 23.21
N PRO A 456 5.57 -17.36 22.55
CA PRO A 456 6.84 -16.72 22.86
C PRO A 456 6.83 -16.24 24.32
N PRO A 457 7.99 -16.29 25.01
CA PRO A 457 8.08 -15.81 26.38
C PRO A 457 7.70 -14.33 26.42
N GLN A 458 6.56 -14.02 27.02
CA GLN A 458 6.18 -12.64 27.30
C GLN A 458 7.20 -12.13 28.31
N SER A 459 7.95 -11.08 27.95
CA SER A 459 8.91 -10.47 28.87
C SER A 459 8.19 -10.09 30.16
N ILE A 460 8.39 -10.89 31.21
CA ILE A 460 7.95 -10.53 32.56
C ILE A 460 8.86 -9.38 32.96
N ASN A 461 8.41 -8.15 32.78
CA ASN A 461 8.93 -7.05 33.58
C ASN A 461 8.55 -7.36 35.03
N ARG A 462 9.44 -8.06 35.76
CA ARG A 462 9.43 -8.00 37.21
C ARG A 462 9.99 -6.62 37.59
N SER A 463 9.19 -5.59 37.40
CA SER A 463 9.27 -4.41 38.25
C SER A 463 8.72 -4.84 39.62
N HIS A 464 9.51 -4.62 40.68
CA HIS A 464 9.30 -4.99 42.09
C HIS A 464 9.86 -6.35 42.52
N MET A 465 11.08 -6.33 43.04
CA MET A 465 11.30 -6.37 44.49
C MET A 465 12.43 -5.43 44.86
#